data_AF-A0A1R1J485-F1
#
_entry.id   AF-A0A1R1J485-F1
#
_cell.length_a   1.000
_cell.length_b   1.000
_cell.length_c   1.000
_cell.angle_alpha   90.00
_cell.angle_beta   90.00
_cell.angle_gamma   90.00
#
_symmetry.space_group_name_H-M   'P 1'
#
loop_
_entity.id
_entity.type
_entity.pdbx_description
1 polymer ?
#
loop_
_entity_poly.entity_id
_entity_poly.type
_entity_poly.pdbx_seq_one_letter_code
_entity_poly.pdbx_strand_id
1 'polypeptide(L)'
;MSENTPSFAGSAGTSSHSSDPTRPNSVNAAAGTAAQTSAAQGVVDDVAGAGAAPVTAASEPGAAAGGAGATANERKPGAPPPGFGAPPDFDTPRPPPASAQTAPPAYLKQSDTPWSVFGRIIAARARRLFDRAGQRITQRTLRIGVSARIFHPEPGAKGLRGKTLQYLEESIAHWVMSRDVLVFMIPTVGHQGMLHPSNIRLRDYAKHLDGLLLQGGADVSPQTYAASDAHPEWPGDRVRDMYELELLHEFVESGKPVLGVCRGCQLINVAFGGSLYQDIATDVPTANPHVSEHYDQHRHAIRFPDSSTLASMFPGRREAIVNSIHHQAIRDLGRDLNIEAVSAGDGIIEGIRYRRAPFVVGVQWHPEFHRAGGAELLDCTPLLDAFLRAARETRL
;
A
#
# COMPACT_ATOMS: atom_id res chain seq x y z
N MET A 1 54.73 13.56 28.15
CA MET A 1 56.17 13.26 28.03
C MET A 1 56.33 12.22 26.93
N SER A 2 57.05 12.40 25.82
CA SER A 2 57.43 13.64 25.13
C SER A 2 57.57 13.32 23.64
N GLU A 3 57.10 14.25 22.81
CA GLU A 3 57.65 14.73 21.53
C GLU A 3 58.93 14.03 20.98
N ASN A 4 58.96 13.75 19.66
CA ASN A 4 59.59 14.72 18.74
C ASN A 4 59.23 14.54 17.24
N THR A 5 59.31 15.64 16.50
CA THR A 5 59.13 15.77 15.03
C THR A 5 60.47 15.76 14.27
N PRO A 6 60.44 15.68 12.93
CA PRO A 6 60.69 16.87 12.08
C PRO A 6 59.72 16.97 10.86
N SER A 7 59.45 18.09 10.14
CA SER A 7 60.02 19.45 9.99
C SER A 7 61.20 19.56 8.98
N PHE A 8 61.20 20.37 7.90
CA PHE A 8 60.19 21.20 7.20
C PHE A 8 60.71 21.50 5.76
N ALA A 9 59.93 22.26 4.96
CA ALA A 9 60.27 22.91 3.66
C ALA A 9 60.34 22.03 2.39
N GLY A 10 59.95 22.49 1.19
CA GLY A 10 59.23 23.73 0.83
C GLY A 10 59.72 24.40 -0.46
N SER A 11 58.81 24.63 -1.43
CA SER A 11 58.98 25.65 -2.48
C SER A 11 57.66 26.00 -3.17
N ALA A 12 57.31 27.28 -3.24
CA ALA A 12 56.19 27.77 -4.04
C ALA A 12 56.62 28.02 -5.49
N GLY A 13 55.67 27.93 -6.43
CA GLY A 13 55.87 28.26 -7.85
C GLY A 13 54.67 29.04 -8.38
N THR A 14 54.77 30.37 -8.41
CA THR A 14 53.75 31.27 -8.96
C THR A 14 54.07 31.65 -10.40
N SER A 15 53.07 31.59 -11.30
CA SER A 15 53.12 32.36 -12.55
C SER A 15 51.71 32.83 -12.95
N SER A 16 51.44 34.10 -12.65
CA SER A 16 50.29 34.85 -13.14
C SER A 16 50.42 35.16 -14.64
N HIS A 17 49.32 35.16 -15.39
CA HIS A 17 49.14 36.06 -16.53
C HIS A 17 47.72 36.64 -16.49
N SER A 18 47.62 37.92 -16.81
CA SER A 18 46.41 38.75 -16.74
C SER A 18 46.32 39.59 -18.00
N SER A 19 45.17 39.58 -18.67
CA SER A 19 44.73 40.67 -19.55
C SER A 19 43.27 40.46 -19.98
N ASP A 20 42.43 41.43 -19.64
CA ASP A 20 41.06 41.70 -20.08
C ASP A 20 41.01 43.23 -20.40
N PRO A 21 39.99 43.84 -21.03
CA PRO A 21 38.92 43.34 -21.91
C PRO A 21 38.90 44.05 -23.29
N THR A 22 38.23 43.47 -24.30
CA THR A 22 37.48 44.27 -25.31
C THR A 22 36.31 43.52 -25.95
N ARG A 23 35.10 44.07 -25.80
CA ARG A 23 33.93 43.95 -26.70
C ARG A 23 33.72 45.32 -27.38
N PRO A 24 32.85 45.49 -28.39
CA PRO A 24 31.96 44.51 -29.05
C PRO A 24 32.08 44.49 -30.59
N ASN A 25 31.41 43.54 -31.26
CA ASN A 25 30.54 43.92 -32.38
C ASN A 25 29.49 42.85 -32.70
N SER A 26 28.35 43.33 -33.21
CA SER A 26 27.15 42.55 -33.55
C SER A 26 26.97 42.43 -35.07
N VAL A 27 26.63 41.24 -35.58
CA VAL A 27 25.90 41.13 -36.87
C VAL A 27 24.92 39.94 -36.81
N ASN A 28 23.74 40.13 -37.39
CA ASN A 28 22.67 39.14 -37.52
C ASN A 28 23.00 38.02 -38.52
N ALA A 29 22.44 36.83 -38.29
CA ALA A 29 21.84 35.99 -39.33
C ALA A 29 20.75 35.11 -38.71
N ALA A 30 19.64 34.87 -39.43
CA ALA A 30 18.45 34.20 -38.90
C ALA A 30 18.04 32.98 -39.75
N ALA A 31 17.69 31.88 -39.06
CA ALA A 31 16.81 30.78 -39.48
C ALA A 31 16.77 29.76 -38.32
N GLY A 32 15.68 29.09 -37.96
CA GLY A 32 14.30 29.19 -38.41
C GLY A 32 13.57 27.84 -38.29
N THR A 33 12.53 27.77 -37.44
CA THR A 33 11.52 26.67 -37.31
C THR A 33 12.01 25.26 -36.92
N ALA A 34 11.26 24.45 -36.13
CA ALA A 34 10.03 24.69 -35.37
C ALA A 34 9.94 23.69 -34.19
N ALA A 35 9.34 24.11 -33.08
CA ALA A 35 8.89 23.23 -32.01
C ALA A 35 7.36 23.08 -32.10
N GLN A 36 6.84 21.86 -31.95
CA GLN A 36 5.38 21.63 -31.91
C GLN A 36 4.91 21.43 -30.47
N THR A 37 4.18 22.41 -29.96
CA THR A 37 3.32 22.31 -28.77
C THR A 37 1.89 22.09 -29.22
N SER A 38 1.20 21.06 -28.72
CA SER A 38 -0.23 20.86 -28.95
C SER A 38 -1.05 21.09 -27.67
N ALA A 39 -1.69 22.26 -27.60
CA ALA A 39 -2.82 22.50 -26.72
C ALA A 39 -3.91 23.20 -27.56
N ALA A 40 -5.14 22.69 -27.51
CA ALA A 40 -6.27 23.29 -28.20
C ALA A 40 -7.51 23.29 -27.29
N GLN A 41 -8.00 24.49 -27.00
CA GLN A 41 -9.36 24.74 -26.52
C GLN A 41 -10.33 24.42 -27.69
N GLY A 42 -11.60 24.06 -27.50
CA GLY A 42 -12.56 24.62 -26.56
C GLY A 42 -13.39 25.69 -27.27
N VAL A 43 -14.52 25.29 -27.85
CA VAL A 43 -15.52 26.19 -28.45
C VAL A 43 -16.90 25.80 -27.91
N VAL A 44 -17.68 26.82 -27.56
CA VAL A 44 -19.04 26.75 -27.03
C VAL A 44 -20.05 27.06 -28.13
N ASP A 45 -21.27 26.56 -27.99
CA ASP A 45 -22.49 27.35 -28.25
C ASP A 45 -23.67 26.79 -27.44
N ASP A 46 -24.61 27.67 -27.12
CA ASP A 46 -25.56 27.55 -26.01
C ASP A 46 -27.02 27.33 -26.49
N VAL A 47 -27.95 27.29 -25.52
CA VAL A 47 -29.39 27.64 -25.56
C VAL A 47 -30.39 26.53 -25.14
N ALA A 48 -30.69 26.56 -23.83
CA ALA A 48 -31.99 26.54 -23.14
C ALA A 48 -33.22 25.73 -23.65
N GLY A 49 -33.96 25.10 -22.71
CA GLY A 49 -35.38 24.75 -22.92
C GLY A 49 -36.02 23.83 -21.87
N ALA A 50 -36.80 24.39 -20.94
CA ALA A 50 -37.54 23.69 -19.88
C ALA A 50 -38.67 22.74 -20.34
N GLY A 51 -39.14 21.83 -19.46
CA GLY A 51 -40.43 21.14 -19.61
C GLY A 51 -40.68 19.98 -18.63
N ALA A 52 -41.81 19.99 -17.92
CA ALA A 52 -42.23 18.94 -16.98
C ALA A 52 -43.32 17.99 -17.56
N ALA A 53 -43.68 16.97 -16.78
CA ALA A 53 -44.73 15.94 -17.01
C ALA A 53 -46.18 16.55 -17.07
N PRO A 54 -47.32 15.79 -17.04
CA PRO A 54 -47.56 14.32 -16.95
C PRO A 54 -48.74 13.77 -17.81
N VAL A 55 -49.08 12.47 -17.71
CA VAL A 55 -50.49 11.99 -17.89
C VAL A 55 -50.84 10.69 -17.15
N THR A 56 -52.13 10.53 -16.84
CA THR A 56 -52.84 9.36 -16.26
C THR A 56 -54.21 9.21 -17.00
N ALA A 57 -55.17 8.32 -16.72
CA ALA A 57 -55.46 7.35 -15.65
C ALA A 57 -56.47 6.27 -16.14
N ALA A 58 -56.76 5.26 -15.30
CA ALA A 58 -58.02 4.47 -15.25
C ALA A 58 -58.31 3.50 -16.45
N SER A 59 -59.14 2.44 -16.35
CA SER A 59 -60.02 1.86 -15.30
C SER A 59 -60.30 0.36 -15.56
N GLU A 60 -60.74 -0.41 -14.55
CA GLU A 60 -61.25 -1.80 -14.69
C GLU A 60 -62.68 -1.86 -15.30
N PRO A 61 -63.25 -3.06 -15.66
CA PRO A 61 -63.82 -3.98 -14.64
C PRO A 61 -63.84 -5.51 -14.96
N GLY A 62 -63.84 -6.34 -13.91
CA GLY A 62 -64.89 -7.38 -13.71
C GLY A 62 -64.74 -8.83 -14.26
N ALA A 63 -64.59 -9.77 -13.31
CA ALA A 63 -65.35 -11.03 -13.16
C ALA A 63 -64.93 -12.39 -13.80
N ALA A 64 -65.23 -13.45 -13.01
CA ALA A 64 -65.57 -14.85 -13.36
C ALA A 64 -64.48 -15.94 -13.56
N ALA A 65 -64.18 -16.63 -12.45
CA ALA A 65 -64.17 -18.10 -12.23
C ALA A 65 -63.76 -19.09 -13.37
N GLY A 66 -62.81 -19.98 -13.08
CA GLY A 66 -62.51 -21.19 -13.87
C GLY A 66 -61.66 -22.22 -13.13
N GLY A 67 -62.14 -23.46 -13.02
CA GLY A 67 -61.62 -24.53 -12.15
C GLY A 67 -60.18 -25.02 -12.38
N ALA A 68 -59.67 -25.72 -11.36
CA ALA A 68 -58.30 -26.25 -11.30
C ALA A 68 -58.04 -27.44 -12.24
N GLY A 69 -56.77 -27.63 -12.60
CA GLY A 69 -56.30 -28.76 -13.41
C GLY A 69 -54.77 -28.81 -13.54
N ALA A 70 -54.05 -28.90 -12.43
CA ALA A 70 -52.59 -28.90 -12.44
C ALA A 70 -52.01 -30.26 -12.86
N THR A 71 -51.46 -30.34 -14.08
CA THR A 71 -50.55 -31.43 -14.48
C THR A 71 -49.14 -31.14 -13.98
N ALA A 72 -48.45 -32.16 -13.48
CA ALA A 72 -47.08 -32.04 -12.99
C ALA A 72 -46.12 -31.78 -14.15
N ASN A 73 -45.37 -30.68 -14.08
CA ASN A 73 -44.38 -30.34 -15.10
C ASN A 73 -42.96 -30.57 -14.54
N GLU A 74 -42.21 -31.46 -15.17
CA GLU A 74 -40.85 -31.83 -14.75
C GLU A 74 -39.92 -30.61 -14.83
N ARG A 75 -39.19 -30.32 -13.75
CA ARG A 75 -38.23 -29.20 -13.72
C ARG A 75 -36.88 -29.64 -14.27
N LYS A 76 -36.42 -28.95 -15.31
CA LYS A 76 -35.06 -29.06 -15.84
C LYS A 76 -34.04 -28.64 -14.76
N PRO A 77 -32.96 -29.40 -14.48
CA PRO A 77 -31.94 -28.99 -13.52
C PRO A 77 -31.30 -27.66 -13.92
N GLY A 78 -31.10 -26.76 -12.95
CA GLY A 78 -30.38 -25.49 -13.13
C GLY A 78 -31.25 -24.26 -13.47
N ALA A 79 -32.57 -24.40 -13.67
CA ALA A 79 -33.45 -23.23 -13.75
C ALA A 79 -33.65 -22.60 -12.35
N PRO A 80 -33.56 -21.26 -12.20
CA PRO A 80 -33.88 -20.61 -10.94
C PRO A 80 -35.36 -20.82 -10.57
N PRO A 81 -35.72 -20.84 -9.28
CA PRO A 81 -37.10 -21.09 -8.86
C PRO A 81 -38.04 -19.96 -9.33
N PRO A 82 -39.34 -20.24 -9.56
CA PRO A 82 -40.32 -19.20 -9.88
C PRO A 82 -40.28 -18.07 -8.84
N GLY A 83 -40.16 -16.82 -9.30
CA GLY A 83 -40.06 -15.63 -8.45
C GLY A 83 -38.63 -15.22 -8.06
N PHE A 84 -37.58 -15.95 -8.48
CA PHE A 84 -36.20 -15.51 -8.27
C PHE A 84 -35.91 -14.20 -9.02
N GLY A 85 -35.45 -13.17 -8.30
CA GLY A 85 -35.19 -11.83 -8.85
C GLY A 85 -36.38 -10.86 -8.80
N ALA A 86 -37.57 -11.29 -8.39
CA ALA A 86 -38.66 -10.35 -8.08
C ALA A 86 -38.36 -9.57 -6.78
N PRO A 87 -38.75 -8.28 -6.67
CA PRO A 87 -38.65 -7.55 -5.42
C PRO A 87 -39.47 -8.25 -4.33
N PRO A 88 -39.02 -8.28 -3.06
CA PRO A 88 -39.80 -8.88 -1.99
C PRO A 88 -41.13 -8.15 -1.82
N ASP A 89 -42.21 -8.93 -1.77
CA ASP A 89 -43.52 -8.45 -1.37
C ASP A 89 -43.53 -8.26 0.15
N PHE A 90 -43.56 -6.99 0.57
CA PHE A 90 -43.53 -6.55 1.97
C PHE A 90 -44.93 -6.28 2.54
N ASP A 91 -45.93 -6.11 1.68
CA ASP A 91 -47.27 -5.65 2.04
C ASP A 91 -48.26 -6.79 2.30
N THR A 92 -48.03 -7.98 1.74
CA THR A 92 -48.85 -9.17 2.02
C THR A 92 -48.47 -9.78 3.37
N PRO A 93 -49.37 -9.81 4.38
CA PRO A 93 -49.09 -10.48 5.64
C PRO A 93 -48.97 -11.99 5.40
N ARG A 94 -47.81 -12.57 5.73
CA ARG A 94 -47.56 -14.02 5.66
C ARG A 94 -47.59 -14.61 7.07
N PRO A 95 -48.76 -14.90 7.64
CA PRO A 95 -48.84 -15.59 8.93
C PRO A 95 -48.18 -16.97 8.82
N PRO A 96 -47.56 -17.48 9.89
CA PRO A 96 -46.99 -18.82 9.89
C PRO A 96 -48.08 -19.86 9.60
N PRO A 97 -47.79 -20.93 8.83
CA PRO A 97 -48.75 -21.99 8.59
C PRO A 97 -49.20 -22.62 9.92
N ALA A 98 -50.44 -23.10 10.00
CA ALA A 98 -51.01 -23.61 11.26
C ALA A 98 -50.15 -24.73 11.91
N SER A 99 -49.41 -25.51 11.11
CA SER A 99 -48.46 -26.53 11.57
C SER A 99 -47.19 -25.98 12.24
N ALA A 100 -46.83 -24.72 12.03
CA ALA A 100 -45.67 -24.08 12.65
C ALA A 100 -45.96 -23.58 14.08
N GLN A 101 -47.21 -23.63 14.55
CA GLN A 101 -47.58 -23.22 15.91
C GLN A 101 -47.30 -24.31 16.96
N THR A 102 -47.09 -25.56 16.52
CA THR A 102 -46.86 -26.73 17.41
C THR A 102 -45.48 -27.38 17.25
N ALA A 103 -44.68 -26.95 16.28
CA ALA A 103 -43.32 -27.44 16.09
C ALA A 103 -42.33 -26.69 17.02
N PRO A 104 -41.45 -27.38 17.78
CA PRO A 104 -40.40 -26.72 18.52
C PRO A 104 -39.42 -26.02 17.57
N PRO A 105 -38.91 -24.82 17.90
CA PRO A 105 -37.99 -24.08 17.04
C PRO A 105 -36.70 -24.87 16.78
N ALA A 106 -36.17 -24.75 15.55
CA ALA A 106 -35.11 -25.60 14.99
C ALA A 106 -33.76 -25.64 15.76
N TYR A 107 -33.57 -24.82 16.79
CA TYR A 107 -32.40 -24.86 17.67
C TYR A 107 -32.56 -25.81 18.88
N LEU A 108 -33.77 -26.32 19.14
CA LEU A 108 -34.04 -27.33 20.15
C LEU A 108 -33.90 -28.73 19.57
N LYS A 109 -33.06 -29.56 20.20
CA LYS A 109 -32.95 -30.99 19.89
C LYS A 109 -33.98 -31.76 20.74
N GLN A 110 -34.47 -32.90 20.26
CA GLN A 110 -35.45 -33.71 20.98
C GLN A 110 -34.99 -34.20 22.38
N SER A 111 -33.69 -34.19 22.65
CA SER A 111 -33.09 -34.54 23.95
C SER A 111 -32.80 -33.33 24.86
N ASP A 112 -33.20 -32.12 24.48
CA ASP A 112 -32.95 -30.92 25.28
C ASP A 112 -33.93 -30.78 26.46
N THR A 113 -33.38 -30.52 27.64
CA THR A 113 -34.16 -30.14 28.82
C THR A 113 -34.11 -28.62 29.01
N PRO A 114 -35.07 -28.01 29.74
CA PRO A 114 -35.01 -26.58 30.06
C PRO A 114 -33.67 -26.18 30.71
N TRP A 115 -33.10 -27.06 31.54
CA TRP A 115 -31.80 -26.88 32.16
C TRP A 115 -30.62 -27.00 31.19
N SER A 116 -30.64 -27.90 30.19
CA SER A 116 -29.55 -27.96 29.20
C SER A 116 -29.55 -26.73 28.28
N VAL A 117 -30.73 -26.25 27.89
CA VAL A 117 -30.89 -25.04 27.07
C VAL A 117 -30.45 -23.80 27.85
N PHE A 118 -30.91 -23.64 29.09
CA PHE A 118 -30.47 -22.55 29.98
C PHE A 118 -28.96 -22.61 30.23
N GLY A 119 -28.41 -23.78 30.52
CA GLY A 119 -26.97 -24.00 30.69
C GLY A 119 -26.16 -23.59 29.46
N ARG A 120 -26.61 -23.91 28.24
CA ARG A 120 -25.96 -23.45 26.99
C ARG A 120 -26.06 -21.93 26.80
N ILE A 121 -27.20 -21.31 27.13
CA ILE A 121 -27.37 -19.86 27.04
C ILE A 121 -26.46 -19.13 28.05
N ILE A 122 -26.37 -19.62 29.28
CA ILE A 122 -25.47 -19.09 30.30
C ILE A 122 -24.01 -19.33 29.92
N ALA A 123 -23.63 -20.52 29.43
CA ALA A 123 -22.28 -20.79 28.96
C ALA A 123 -21.88 -19.93 27.76
N ALA A 124 -22.79 -19.69 26.80
CA ALA A 124 -22.55 -18.81 25.66
C ALA A 124 -22.46 -17.33 26.07
N ARG A 125 -23.30 -16.87 27.01
CA ARG A 125 -23.21 -15.52 27.59
C ARG A 125 -21.92 -15.34 28.41
N ALA A 126 -21.55 -16.32 29.22
CA ALA A 126 -20.32 -16.34 29.99
C ALA A 126 -19.11 -16.31 29.05
N ARG A 127 -19.05 -17.20 28.04
CA ARG A 127 -17.99 -17.19 27.03
C ARG A 127 -17.90 -15.84 26.32
N ARG A 128 -19.01 -15.28 25.84
CA ARG A 128 -19.06 -13.93 25.23
C ARG A 128 -18.64 -12.79 26.18
N LEU A 129 -18.85 -12.94 27.49
CA LEU A 129 -18.41 -11.98 28.51
C LEU A 129 -16.92 -12.16 28.85
N PHE A 130 -16.42 -13.39 28.93
CA PHE A 130 -14.99 -13.70 29.07
C PHE A 130 -14.19 -13.28 27.84
N ASP A 131 -14.72 -13.49 26.63
CA ASP A 131 -14.13 -12.99 25.38
C ASP A 131 -14.07 -11.45 25.43
N ARG A 132 -15.17 -10.77 25.79
CA ARG A 132 -15.20 -9.30 25.95
C ARG A 132 -14.26 -8.78 27.06
N ALA A 133 -14.14 -9.50 28.17
CA ALA A 133 -13.27 -9.10 29.29
C ALA A 133 -11.79 -9.33 28.94
N GLY A 134 -11.46 -10.48 28.37
CA GLY A 134 -10.12 -10.82 27.88
C GLY A 134 -9.64 -9.88 26.78
N GLN A 135 -10.50 -9.55 25.81
CA GLN A 135 -10.17 -8.56 24.78
C GLN A 135 -9.97 -7.16 25.35
N ARG A 136 -10.77 -6.71 26.33
CA ARG A 136 -10.60 -5.40 26.96
C ARG A 136 -9.32 -5.25 27.77
N ILE A 137 -8.76 -6.34 28.29
CA ILE A 137 -7.53 -6.31 29.09
C ILE A 137 -6.27 -6.38 28.19
N THR A 138 -6.39 -6.85 26.95
CA THR A 138 -5.24 -7.04 26.02
C THR A 138 -5.20 -6.11 24.80
N GLN A 139 -6.26 -5.33 24.52
CA GLN A 139 -6.37 -4.47 23.33
C GLN A 139 -6.25 -2.97 23.65
N ARG A 140 -5.02 -2.49 23.95
CA ARG A 140 -4.70 -1.10 23.58
C ARG A 140 -4.52 -1.06 22.07
N THR A 141 -5.26 -0.20 21.37
CA THR A 141 -5.12 0.00 19.92
C THR A 141 -3.65 0.23 19.53
N LEU A 142 -3.16 -0.46 18.50
CA LEU A 142 -1.81 -0.24 17.98
C LEU A 142 -1.69 1.14 17.35
N ARG A 143 -0.50 1.72 17.40
CA ARG A 143 -0.13 2.98 16.77
C ARG A 143 0.92 2.70 15.71
N ILE A 144 0.51 2.63 14.45
CA ILE A 144 1.41 2.33 13.34
C ILE A 144 1.85 3.64 12.69
N GLY A 145 3.16 3.85 12.61
CA GLY A 145 3.74 4.95 11.84
C GLY A 145 3.78 4.61 10.36
N VAL A 146 3.38 5.54 9.50
CA VAL A 146 3.66 5.48 8.05
C VAL A 146 4.51 6.68 7.69
N SER A 147 5.65 6.45 7.02
CA SER A 147 6.53 7.55 6.59
C SER A 147 5.84 8.45 5.57
N ALA A 148 5.99 9.78 5.68
CA ALA A 148 5.41 10.69 4.69
C ALA A 148 6.13 10.61 3.34
N ARG A 149 5.36 10.70 2.25
CA ARG A 149 5.89 11.09 0.93
C ARG A 149 6.12 12.60 0.91
N ILE A 150 7.11 13.03 0.13
CA ILE A 150 7.39 14.45 -0.13
C ILE A 150 6.90 14.78 -1.54
N PHE A 151 6.20 15.90 -1.69
CA PHE A 151 5.99 16.57 -2.97
C PHE A 151 6.90 17.79 -3.00
N HIS A 152 7.82 17.85 -3.94
CA HIS A 152 8.74 18.98 -4.11
C HIS A 152 8.08 20.08 -4.96
N PRO A 153 8.32 21.36 -4.65
CA PRO A 153 7.66 22.48 -5.33
C PRO A 153 8.06 22.56 -6.80
N GLU A 154 7.08 22.70 -7.68
CA GLU A 154 7.30 22.89 -9.11
C GLU A 154 7.78 24.32 -9.42
N PRO A 155 8.84 24.50 -10.24
CA PRO A 155 9.34 25.82 -10.60
C PRO A 155 8.26 26.71 -11.24
N GLY A 156 8.04 27.89 -10.64
CA GLY A 156 7.06 28.88 -11.11
C GLY A 156 5.59 28.58 -10.77
N ALA A 157 5.28 27.43 -10.15
CA ALA A 157 3.92 27.11 -9.75
C ALA A 157 3.44 27.97 -8.56
N LYS A 158 2.13 28.26 -8.53
CA LYS A 158 1.46 28.97 -7.43
C LYS A 158 0.59 28.02 -6.61
N GLY A 159 0.20 28.43 -5.41
CA GLY A 159 -0.67 27.64 -4.53
C GLY A 159 0.05 26.43 -3.93
N LEU A 160 -0.61 25.27 -3.92
CA LEU A 160 -0.06 24.04 -3.33
C LEU A 160 1.14 23.48 -4.11
N ARG A 161 1.09 23.54 -5.45
CA ARG A 161 2.19 23.04 -6.32
C ARG A 161 3.49 23.84 -6.20
N GLY A 162 3.42 25.07 -5.68
CA GLY A 162 4.60 25.90 -5.37
C GLY A 162 5.15 25.72 -3.95
N LYS A 163 4.74 24.68 -3.22
CA LYS A 163 5.18 24.39 -1.84
C LYS A 163 5.68 22.96 -1.71
N THR A 164 6.63 22.74 -0.80
CA THR A 164 6.92 21.39 -0.32
C THR A 164 5.72 20.88 0.48
N LEU A 165 5.09 19.80 0.04
CA LEU A 165 4.00 19.14 0.77
C LEU A 165 4.48 17.80 1.32
N GLN A 166 3.89 17.38 2.43
CA GLN A 166 4.07 16.05 2.98
C GLN A 166 2.71 15.35 3.02
N TYR A 167 2.65 14.12 2.51
CA TYR A 167 1.39 13.43 2.30
C TYR A 167 1.49 11.93 2.55
N LEU A 168 0.33 11.33 2.81
CA LEU A 168 0.10 9.91 3.02
C LEU A 168 -0.84 9.42 1.91
N GLU A 169 -0.55 8.28 1.30
CA GLU A 169 -1.47 7.71 0.32
C GLU A 169 -2.70 7.10 1.00
N GLU A 170 -3.89 7.29 0.41
CA GLU A 170 -5.14 6.78 0.98
C GLU A 170 -5.17 5.25 1.04
N SER A 171 -4.69 4.59 -0.03
CA SER A 171 -4.65 3.13 -0.17
C SER A 171 -3.91 2.45 0.99
N ILE A 172 -2.67 2.87 1.27
CA ILE A 172 -1.82 2.29 2.32
C ILE A 172 -2.39 2.59 3.71
N ALA A 173 -2.97 3.77 3.92
CA ALA A 173 -3.64 4.11 5.17
C ALA A 173 -4.87 3.21 5.42
N HIS A 174 -5.76 3.08 4.44
CA HIS A 174 -6.95 2.22 4.52
C HIS A 174 -6.60 0.74 4.65
N TRP A 175 -5.55 0.27 3.95
CA TRP A 175 -5.06 -1.10 4.06
C TRP A 175 -4.62 -1.44 5.49
N VAL A 176 -3.80 -0.59 6.11
CA VAL A 176 -3.36 -0.77 7.50
C VAL A 176 -4.52 -0.62 8.49
N MET A 177 -5.38 0.38 8.29
CA MET A 177 -6.56 0.65 9.15
C MET A 177 -7.60 -0.49 9.11
N SER A 178 -7.55 -1.41 8.15
CA SER A 178 -8.43 -2.59 8.09
C SER A 178 -8.31 -3.56 9.27
N ARG A 179 -7.39 -3.32 10.22
CA ARG A 179 -7.07 -4.21 11.36
C ARG A 179 -7.20 -3.55 12.74
N ASP A 180 -8.10 -2.58 12.87
CA ASP A 180 -8.38 -1.87 14.13
C ASP A 180 -7.12 -1.24 14.76
N VAL A 181 -6.38 -0.47 13.96
CA VAL A 181 -5.17 0.24 14.37
C VAL A 181 -5.29 1.74 14.11
N LEU A 182 -4.54 2.55 14.86
CA LEU A 182 -4.38 3.98 14.60
C LEU A 182 -3.17 4.19 13.71
N VAL A 183 -3.37 4.76 12.52
CA VAL A 183 -2.29 5.18 11.62
C VAL A 183 -1.87 6.60 11.94
N PHE A 184 -0.56 6.82 12.02
CA PHE A 184 0.07 8.13 12.19
C PHE A 184 1.02 8.39 11.03
N MET A 185 0.76 9.44 10.25
CA MET A 185 1.78 9.94 9.32
C MET A 185 2.94 10.48 10.15
N ILE A 186 4.14 9.95 9.93
CA ILE A 186 5.37 10.54 10.45
C ILE A 186 5.83 11.59 9.43
N PRO A 187 5.95 12.87 9.80
CA PRO A 187 6.51 13.88 8.90
C PRO A 187 8.05 13.87 8.93
N THR A 188 8.67 14.45 7.91
CA THR A 188 10.10 14.77 7.92
C THR A 188 10.40 15.82 9.00
N VAL A 189 11.37 15.54 9.87
CA VAL A 189 11.77 16.46 10.95
C VAL A 189 12.84 17.43 10.41
N GLY A 190 12.40 18.35 9.55
CA GLY A 190 13.26 19.36 8.95
C GLY A 190 13.78 20.36 10.00
N HIS A 191 15.10 20.41 10.19
CA HIS A 191 15.76 21.37 11.08
C HIS A 191 16.00 22.75 10.42
N GLN A 192 15.72 22.88 9.13
CA GLN A 192 15.99 24.08 8.30
C GLN A 192 14.72 24.91 7.98
N GLY A 193 13.57 24.58 8.58
CA GLY A 193 12.35 25.36 8.39
C GLY A 193 12.41 26.74 9.07
N MET A 194 11.60 27.70 8.59
CA MET A 194 11.47 29.03 9.21
C MET A 194 10.77 29.01 10.59
N LEU A 195 10.29 27.86 11.04
CA LEU A 195 9.64 27.66 12.34
C LEU A 195 10.64 27.05 13.32
N HIS A 196 10.51 27.39 14.60
CA HIS A 196 11.43 26.91 15.65
C HIS A 196 11.64 25.39 15.57
N PRO A 197 12.89 24.90 15.52
CA PRO A 197 13.16 23.47 15.41
C PRO A 197 12.65 22.76 16.66
N SER A 198 11.79 21.75 16.46
CA SER A 198 11.27 20.92 17.54
C SER A 198 12.39 20.16 18.23
N ASN A 199 12.24 19.88 19.53
CA ASN A 199 13.15 18.97 20.23
C ASN A 199 12.80 17.48 20.02
N ILE A 200 11.68 17.20 19.33
CA ILE A 200 11.33 15.85 18.87
C ILE A 200 12.38 15.37 17.84
N ARG A 201 12.80 14.11 17.95
CA ARG A 201 13.68 13.41 17.00
C ARG A 201 12.98 12.17 16.47
N LEU A 202 13.51 11.55 15.42
CA LEU A 202 12.90 10.34 14.83
C LEU A 202 12.81 9.17 15.82
N ARG A 203 13.79 9.02 16.72
CA ARG A 203 13.74 8.12 17.88
C ARG A 203 12.51 8.27 18.78
N ASP A 204 11.95 9.48 18.88
CA ASP A 204 10.80 9.72 19.76
C ASP A 204 9.50 9.22 19.13
N TYR A 205 9.44 9.11 17.80
CA TYR A 205 8.39 8.36 17.11
C TYR A 205 8.51 6.86 17.39
N ALA A 206 9.73 6.28 17.32
CA ALA A 206 9.96 4.86 17.63
C ALA A 206 9.59 4.47 19.09
N LYS A 207 9.68 5.42 20.04
CA LYS A 207 9.21 5.25 21.43
C LYS A 207 7.69 5.25 21.59
N HIS A 208 6.97 5.98 20.73
CA HIS A 208 5.53 6.24 20.89
C HIS A 208 4.63 5.47 19.92
N LEU A 209 5.23 4.84 18.92
CA LEU A 209 4.61 4.00 17.91
C LEU A 209 5.03 2.53 18.08
N ASP A 210 4.16 1.63 17.66
CA ASP A 210 4.30 0.19 17.87
C ASP A 210 4.93 -0.52 16.65
N GLY A 211 5.04 0.16 15.50
CA GLY A 211 5.69 -0.33 14.28
C GLY A 211 5.74 0.74 13.18
N LEU A 212 6.58 0.52 12.16
CA LEU A 212 6.79 1.42 11.01
C LEU A 212 6.39 0.76 9.69
N LEU A 213 5.74 1.52 8.82
CA LEU A 213 5.52 1.17 7.42
C LEU A 213 6.20 2.21 6.51
N LEU A 214 7.07 1.75 5.62
CA LEU A 214 7.70 2.55 4.57
C LEU A 214 6.91 2.38 3.26
N GLN A 215 6.13 3.39 2.88
CA GLN A 215 5.26 3.33 1.69
C GLN A 215 6.05 3.51 0.38
N GLY A 216 5.46 3.12 -0.76
CA GLY A 216 6.03 3.31 -2.10
C GLY A 216 6.23 4.78 -2.50
N GLY A 217 6.53 5.04 -3.78
CA GLY A 217 6.62 6.38 -4.37
C GLY A 217 7.89 6.59 -5.18
N ALA A 218 8.26 7.87 -5.41
CA ALA A 218 9.39 8.27 -6.24
C ALA A 218 10.72 7.62 -5.84
N ASP A 219 11.51 7.24 -6.85
CA ASP A 219 12.72 6.43 -6.80
C ASP A 219 13.71 6.73 -5.66
N VAL A 220 14.48 5.71 -5.28
CA VAL A 220 15.63 5.89 -4.37
C VAL A 220 16.79 6.47 -5.17
N SER A 221 17.40 7.54 -4.66
CA SER A 221 18.47 8.24 -5.36
C SER A 221 19.74 7.35 -5.48
N PRO A 222 20.39 7.26 -6.66
CA PRO A 222 21.62 6.47 -6.83
C PRO A 222 22.72 6.84 -5.83
N GLN A 223 22.80 8.13 -5.51
CA GLN A 223 23.73 8.70 -4.54
C GLN A 223 23.54 8.15 -3.11
N THR A 224 22.35 7.63 -2.78
CA THR A 224 22.03 7.04 -1.47
C THR A 224 22.69 5.67 -1.27
N TYR A 225 22.92 4.91 -2.36
CA TYR A 225 23.65 3.64 -2.35
C TYR A 225 25.01 3.71 -3.05
N ALA A 226 25.62 4.91 -3.06
CA ALA A 226 26.94 5.19 -3.61
C ALA A 226 27.14 4.81 -5.10
N ALA A 227 26.05 4.80 -5.88
CA ALA A 227 26.10 4.69 -7.34
C ALA A 227 26.19 6.08 -7.99
N SER A 228 26.66 6.11 -9.23
CA SER A 228 26.57 7.29 -10.10
C SER A 228 25.19 7.36 -10.76
N ASP A 229 24.70 8.57 -11.00
CA ASP A 229 23.42 8.81 -11.67
C ASP A 229 23.55 8.43 -13.16
N ALA A 230 23.06 7.24 -13.53
CA ALA A 230 23.07 6.75 -14.92
C ALA A 230 21.88 7.29 -15.73
N HIS A 231 20.79 7.60 -15.03
CA HIS A 231 19.54 8.16 -15.57
C HIS A 231 19.25 9.53 -14.92
N PRO A 232 19.78 10.64 -15.46
CA PRO A 232 19.54 12.00 -14.93
C PRO A 232 18.06 12.42 -14.87
N GLU A 233 17.21 11.79 -15.67
CA GLU A 233 15.75 11.92 -15.67
C GLU A 233 15.09 11.32 -14.42
N TRP A 234 15.77 10.40 -13.72
CA TRP A 234 15.29 9.69 -12.52
C TRP A 234 16.27 9.87 -11.34
N PRO A 235 16.47 11.10 -10.83
CA PRO A 235 17.46 11.40 -9.78
C PRO A 235 17.10 10.81 -8.39
N GLY A 236 15.89 10.29 -8.24
CA GLY A 236 15.28 9.88 -6.97
C GLY A 236 15.04 11.02 -5.99
N ASP A 237 14.52 10.69 -4.81
CA ASP A 237 14.26 11.65 -3.73
C ASP A 237 15.25 11.48 -2.57
N ARG A 238 16.46 11.99 -2.74
CA ARG A 238 17.51 11.93 -1.72
C ARG A 238 17.11 12.58 -0.38
N VAL A 239 16.20 13.56 -0.38
CA VAL A 239 15.71 14.20 0.86
C VAL A 239 14.82 13.22 1.63
N ARG A 240 13.92 12.53 0.93
CA ARG A 240 13.09 11.47 1.51
C ARG A 240 13.93 10.28 1.94
N ASP A 241 14.91 9.86 1.13
CA ASP A 241 15.82 8.74 1.41
C ASP A 241 16.48 8.88 2.79
N MET A 242 17.15 10.02 3.04
CA MET A 242 17.90 10.24 4.29
C MET A 242 16.97 10.21 5.52
N TYR A 243 15.79 10.82 5.40
CA TYR A 243 14.79 10.83 6.47
C TYR A 243 14.22 9.42 6.76
N GLU A 244 13.89 8.64 5.73
CA GLU A 244 13.34 7.30 5.93
C GLU A 244 14.40 6.27 6.34
N LEU A 245 15.66 6.47 5.96
CA LEU A 245 16.80 5.67 6.46
C LEU A 245 17.06 5.92 7.95
N GLU A 246 17.02 7.18 8.40
CA GLU A 246 17.12 7.51 9.83
C GLU A 246 15.91 6.93 10.61
N LEU A 247 14.70 6.99 10.06
CA LEU A 247 13.52 6.32 10.66
C LEU A 247 13.69 4.81 10.76
N LEU A 248 14.12 4.16 9.67
CA LEU A 248 14.32 2.71 9.64
C LEU A 248 15.34 2.30 10.70
N HIS A 249 16.47 3.01 10.79
CA HIS A 249 17.47 2.81 11.83
C HIS A 249 16.87 2.91 13.24
N GLU A 250 16.18 4.00 13.56
CA GLU A 250 15.60 4.24 14.89
C GLU A 250 14.54 3.20 15.30
N PHE A 251 13.73 2.70 14.35
CA PHE A 251 12.77 1.63 14.62
C PHE A 251 13.47 0.26 14.80
N VAL A 252 14.46 -0.07 13.97
CA VAL A 252 15.21 -1.34 14.06
C VAL A 252 16.00 -1.41 15.38
N GLU A 253 16.73 -0.35 15.75
CA GLU A 253 17.46 -0.26 17.02
C GLU A 253 16.53 -0.30 18.24
N SER A 254 15.31 0.25 18.11
CA SER A 254 14.26 0.14 19.14
C SER A 254 13.59 -1.24 19.19
N GLY A 255 14.02 -2.21 18.37
CA GLY A 255 13.43 -3.55 18.27
C GLY A 255 12.00 -3.57 17.73
N LYS A 256 11.55 -2.49 17.07
CA LYS A 256 10.20 -2.35 16.52
C LYS A 256 10.11 -2.98 15.13
N PRO A 257 8.95 -3.52 14.72
CA PRO A 257 8.78 -4.11 13.42
C PRO A 257 8.73 -3.03 12.33
N VAL A 258 9.26 -3.37 11.15
CA VAL A 258 9.20 -2.53 9.96
C VAL A 258 8.67 -3.33 8.77
N LEU A 259 7.77 -2.71 8.00
CA LEU A 259 7.26 -3.23 6.72
C LEU A 259 7.52 -2.23 5.59
N GLY A 260 8.28 -2.63 4.57
CA GLY A 260 8.51 -1.83 3.36
C GLY A 260 7.69 -2.32 2.18
N VAL A 261 7.05 -1.38 1.46
CA VAL A 261 6.24 -1.66 0.26
C VAL A 261 6.83 -0.94 -0.95
N CYS A 262 7.04 -1.67 -2.05
CA CYS A 262 7.67 -1.20 -3.27
C CYS A 262 9.01 -0.50 -2.98
N ARG A 263 9.11 0.81 -3.17
CA ARG A 263 10.26 1.65 -2.77
C ARG A 263 10.69 1.43 -1.30
N GLY A 264 9.78 1.13 -0.38
CA GLY A 264 10.12 0.79 1.00
C GLY A 264 10.96 -0.49 1.13
N CYS A 265 10.75 -1.49 0.26
CA CYS A 265 11.58 -2.69 0.15
C CYS A 265 12.99 -2.34 -0.34
N GLN A 266 13.08 -1.52 -1.39
CA GLN A 266 14.34 -1.04 -1.96
C GLN A 266 15.15 -0.24 -0.93
N LEU A 267 14.51 0.65 -0.17
CA LEU A 267 15.16 1.44 0.86
C LEU A 267 15.67 0.58 2.03
N ILE A 268 14.93 -0.47 2.43
CA ILE A 268 15.42 -1.46 3.41
C ILE A 268 16.70 -2.13 2.90
N ASN A 269 16.75 -2.54 1.62
CA ASN A 269 17.95 -3.13 1.03
C ASN A 269 19.16 -2.19 1.09
N VAL A 270 18.95 -0.93 0.70
CA VAL A 270 19.98 0.13 0.71
C VAL A 270 20.48 0.43 2.13
N ALA A 271 19.60 0.48 3.13
CA ALA A 271 19.97 0.68 4.54
C ALA A 271 20.97 -0.38 5.05
N PHE A 272 20.81 -1.64 4.62
CA PHE A 272 21.72 -2.73 4.97
C PHE A 272 22.93 -2.83 4.03
N GLY A 273 23.15 -1.84 3.16
CA GLY A 273 24.30 -1.72 2.28
C GLY A 273 24.19 -2.49 0.96
N GLY A 274 22.98 -2.82 0.53
CA GLY A 274 22.71 -3.32 -0.81
C GLY A 274 22.57 -2.19 -1.85
N SER A 275 22.34 -2.56 -3.10
CA SER A 275 22.23 -1.65 -4.25
C SER A 275 20.98 -1.95 -5.08
N LEU A 276 20.65 -1.05 -6.02
CA LEU A 276 19.54 -1.18 -6.94
C LEU A 276 20.02 -1.23 -8.41
N TYR A 277 19.18 -1.78 -9.27
CA TYR A 277 19.09 -1.42 -10.68
C TYR A 277 18.36 -0.06 -10.77
N GLN A 278 18.85 0.85 -11.60
CA GLN A 278 18.26 2.18 -11.78
C GLN A 278 17.04 2.13 -12.71
N ASP A 279 17.07 1.24 -13.69
CA ASP A 279 15.91 0.80 -14.46
C ASP A 279 16.12 -0.64 -14.93
N ILE A 280 15.16 -1.52 -14.66
CA ILE A 280 15.15 -2.91 -15.09
C ILE A 280 15.21 -3.02 -16.61
N ALA A 281 14.55 -2.12 -17.36
CA ALA A 281 14.47 -2.23 -18.81
C ALA A 281 15.81 -1.95 -19.51
N THR A 282 16.64 -1.05 -18.97
CA THR A 282 18.00 -0.80 -19.47
C THR A 282 19.06 -1.68 -18.81
N ASP A 283 19.05 -1.85 -17.49
CA ASP A 283 20.09 -2.58 -16.75
C ASP A 283 19.95 -4.11 -16.91
N VAL A 284 18.73 -4.62 -17.14
CA VAL A 284 18.43 -6.06 -17.26
C VAL A 284 17.57 -6.35 -18.50
N PRO A 285 18.09 -6.21 -19.74
CA PRO A 285 17.28 -6.31 -20.98
C PRO A 285 16.59 -7.67 -21.24
N THR A 286 16.87 -8.68 -20.43
CA THR A 286 16.21 -10.00 -20.47
C THR A 286 15.09 -10.17 -19.44
N ALA A 287 14.87 -9.18 -18.57
CA ALA A 287 13.77 -9.19 -17.60
C ALA A 287 12.43 -8.91 -18.29
N ASN A 288 11.34 -9.35 -17.67
CA ASN A 288 10.00 -8.97 -18.12
C ASN A 288 9.72 -7.52 -17.69
N PRO A 289 8.73 -6.82 -18.30
CA PRO A 289 8.29 -5.53 -17.78
C PRO A 289 7.75 -5.68 -16.35
N HIS A 290 8.22 -4.84 -15.42
CA HIS A 290 7.70 -4.70 -14.04
C HIS A 290 6.86 -3.42 -13.85
N VAL A 291 6.61 -2.70 -14.94
CA VAL A 291 5.69 -1.56 -15.02
C VAL A 291 5.08 -1.55 -16.42
N SER A 292 3.86 -1.02 -16.56
CA SER A 292 3.23 -0.79 -17.86
C SER A 292 2.40 0.49 -17.85
N GLU A 293 2.00 0.96 -19.03
CA GLU A 293 1.07 2.11 -19.18
C GLU A 293 -0.28 1.89 -18.48
N HIS A 294 -0.65 0.62 -18.22
CA HIS A 294 -1.86 0.25 -17.50
C HIS A 294 -1.66 0.21 -15.98
N TYR A 295 -0.52 0.71 -15.49
CA TYR A 295 -0.18 1.00 -14.09
C TYR A 295 -0.71 -0.05 -13.09
N ASP A 296 -1.83 0.23 -12.43
CA ASP A 296 -2.42 -0.60 -11.37
C ASP A 296 -3.01 -1.94 -11.86
N GLN A 297 -3.01 -2.21 -13.16
CA GLN A 297 -3.47 -3.46 -13.78
C GLN A 297 -2.35 -4.44 -14.13
N HIS A 298 -1.08 -4.00 -14.13
CA HIS A 298 0.03 -4.88 -14.52
C HIS A 298 0.30 -5.97 -13.48
N ARG A 299 0.48 -7.22 -13.94
CA ARG A 299 0.63 -8.43 -13.10
C ARG A 299 1.77 -9.31 -13.56
N HIS A 300 2.39 -10.00 -12.62
CA HIS A 300 3.35 -11.07 -12.89
C HIS A 300 3.32 -12.12 -11.77
N ALA A 301 3.92 -13.28 -12.05
CA ALA A 301 4.04 -14.36 -11.09
C ALA A 301 5.31 -14.18 -10.23
N ILE A 302 5.18 -14.40 -8.93
CA ILE A 302 6.30 -14.55 -8.00
C ILE A 302 6.39 -15.99 -7.48
N ARG A 303 7.59 -16.38 -7.09
CA ARG A 303 7.92 -17.66 -6.47
C ARG A 303 8.60 -17.42 -5.13
N PHE A 304 8.20 -18.17 -4.11
CA PHE A 304 8.88 -18.21 -2.83
C PHE A 304 9.99 -19.29 -2.87
N PRO A 305 11.27 -18.94 -2.61
CA PRO A 305 12.35 -19.92 -2.47
C PRO A 305 12.08 -20.91 -1.32
N ASP A 306 12.71 -22.09 -1.34
CA ASP A 306 12.57 -23.09 -0.25
C ASP A 306 13.03 -22.56 1.13
N SER A 307 13.92 -21.57 1.14
CA SER A 307 14.39 -20.87 2.34
C SER A 307 13.48 -19.71 2.80
N SER A 308 12.38 -19.44 2.09
CA SER A 308 11.46 -18.36 2.39
C SER A 308 10.71 -18.61 3.70
N THR A 309 10.88 -17.70 4.65
CA THR A 309 10.06 -17.65 5.86
C THR A 309 8.70 -17.01 5.60
N LEU A 310 8.61 -16.12 4.60
CA LEU A 310 7.39 -15.48 4.12
C LEU A 310 6.41 -16.51 3.51
N ALA A 311 6.92 -17.58 2.88
CA ALA A 311 6.10 -18.71 2.43
C ALA A 311 5.25 -19.36 3.54
N SER A 312 5.71 -19.31 4.80
CA SER A 312 4.95 -19.86 5.95
C SER A 312 3.65 -19.08 6.24
N MET A 313 3.54 -17.84 5.74
CA MET A 313 2.32 -17.03 5.81
C MET A 313 1.28 -17.45 4.75
N PHE A 314 1.70 -18.20 3.73
CA PHE A 314 0.91 -18.57 2.55
C PHE A 314 0.90 -20.11 2.36
N PRO A 315 0.37 -20.88 3.33
CA PRO A 315 0.47 -22.34 3.32
C PRO A 315 -0.11 -22.95 2.03
N GLY A 316 0.66 -23.86 1.42
CA GLY A 316 0.30 -24.52 0.17
C GLY A 316 0.59 -23.72 -1.10
N ARG A 317 1.10 -22.47 -1.01
CA ARG A 317 1.51 -21.66 -2.16
C ARG A 317 3.03 -21.61 -2.29
N ARG A 318 3.56 -22.12 -3.39
CA ARG A 318 4.97 -21.90 -3.81
C ARG A 318 5.11 -20.73 -4.78
N GLU A 319 4.04 -20.43 -5.51
CA GLU A 319 3.93 -19.34 -6.46
C GLU A 319 2.61 -18.58 -6.25
N ALA A 320 2.57 -17.32 -6.65
CA ALA A 320 1.40 -16.47 -6.60
C ALA A 320 1.48 -15.35 -7.65
N ILE A 321 0.34 -14.79 -8.05
CA ILE A 321 0.31 -13.58 -8.89
C ILE A 321 0.23 -12.34 -7.99
N VAL A 322 1.01 -11.32 -8.33
CA VAL A 322 1.00 -10.00 -7.67
C VAL A 322 0.90 -8.88 -8.69
N ASN A 323 0.60 -7.67 -8.21
CA ASN A 323 0.68 -6.45 -8.99
C ASN A 323 2.11 -5.89 -9.02
N SER A 324 2.52 -5.29 -10.13
CA SER A 324 3.88 -4.80 -10.31
C SER A 324 3.87 -3.44 -10.99
N ILE A 325 4.45 -2.44 -10.33
CA ILE A 325 4.50 -1.04 -10.76
C ILE A 325 5.83 -0.42 -10.33
N HIS A 326 6.92 -1.00 -10.80
CA HIS A 326 8.26 -0.52 -10.49
C HIS A 326 9.19 -0.72 -11.68
N HIS A 327 10.09 0.25 -11.86
CA HIS A 327 11.19 0.18 -12.84
C HIS A 327 12.54 0.00 -12.15
N GLN A 328 12.70 0.49 -10.91
CA GLN A 328 13.80 0.08 -10.03
C GLN A 328 13.56 -1.32 -9.40
N ALA A 329 14.65 -2.03 -9.10
CA ALA A 329 14.64 -3.28 -8.34
C ALA A 329 15.95 -3.48 -7.57
N ILE A 330 15.97 -4.42 -6.61
CA ILE A 330 17.19 -4.79 -5.90
C ILE A 330 18.17 -5.51 -6.84
N ARG A 331 19.42 -5.04 -6.87
CA ARG A 331 20.54 -5.67 -7.59
C ARG A 331 21.40 -6.49 -6.63
N ASP A 332 22.19 -5.80 -5.81
CA ASP A 332 23.01 -6.44 -4.78
C ASP A 332 22.24 -6.45 -3.46
N LEU A 333 22.09 -7.64 -2.85
CA LEU A 333 21.38 -7.80 -1.59
C LEU A 333 22.23 -7.29 -0.41
N GLY A 334 21.64 -6.45 0.44
CA GLY A 334 22.27 -5.92 1.65
C GLY A 334 22.60 -6.97 2.71
N ARG A 335 23.44 -6.58 3.67
CA ARG A 335 23.94 -7.48 4.72
C ARG A 335 22.83 -8.00 5.61
N ASP A 336 22.93 -9.26 6.02
CA ASP A 336 21.98 -9.94 6.90
C ASP A 336 20.52 -9.98 6.41
N LEU A 337 20.28 -9.70 5.13
CA LEU A 337 19.02 -9.94 4.45
C LEU A 337 18.97 -11.35 3.85
N ASN A 338 17.76 -11.90 3.79
CA ASN A 338 17.41 -13.08 2.98
C ASN A 338 16.45 -12.65 1.87
N ILE A 339 16.52 -13.33 0.72
CA ILE A 339 15.50 -13.27 -0.33
C ILE A 339 14.32 -14.14 0.11
N GLU A 340 13.14 -13.54 0.14
CA GLU A 340 11.88 -14.14 0.58
C GLU A 340 10.93 -14.44 -0.60
N ALA A 341 11.03 -13.67 -1.69
CA ALA A 341 10.32 -13.89 -2.95
C ALA A 341 11.14 -13.38 -4.14
N VAL A 342 10.94 -14.00 -5.31
CA VAL A 342 11.48 -13.54 -6.61
C VAL A 342 10.40 -13.58 -7.68
N SER A 343 10.49 -12.73 -8.70
CA SER A 343 9.75 -12.88 -9.94
C SER A 343 10.05 -14.24 -10.57
N ALA A 344 9.01 -14.97 -10.97
CA ALA A 344 9.14 -16.34 -11.44
C ALA A 344 9.71 -16.44 -12.86
N GLY A 345 9.56 -15.38 -13.67
CA GLY A 345 9.97 -15.36 -15.08
C GLY A 345 11.43 -14.96 -15.32
N ASP A 346 12.00 -14.11 -14.46
CA ASP A 346 13.32 -13.47 -14.65
C ASP A 346 14.20 -13.48 -13.39
N GLY A 347 13.64 -13.80 -12.22
CA GLY A 347 14.39 -13.89 -10.97
C GLY A 347 14.66 -12.57 -10.26
N ILE A 348 14.07 -11.45 -10.70
CA ILE A 348 14.13 -10.16 -9.99
C ILE A 348 13.64 -10.33 -8.54
N ILE A 349 14.32 -9.70 -7.57
CA ILE A 349 14.01 -9.86 -6.14
C ILE A 349 12.74 -9.08 -5.79
N GLU A 350 11.73 -9.82 -5.32
CA GLU A 350 10.38 -9.30 -5.05
C GLU A 350 10.07 -9.19 -3.55
N GLY A 351 10.83 -9.86 -2.70
CA GLY A 351 10.66 -9.77 -1.25
C GLY A 351 11.94 -10.10 -0.50
N ILE A 352 12.15 -9.40 0.62
CA ILE A 352 13.32 -9.54 1.50
C ILE A 352 12.93 -9.56 2.98
N ARG A 353 13.79 -10.15 3.82
CA ARG A 353 13.70 -10.07 5.29
C ARG A 353 15.07 -9.88 5.90
N TYR A 354 15.18 -8.98 6.89
CA TYR A 354 16.36 -8.87 7.75
C TYR A 354 16.31 -9.91 8.87
N ARG A 355 17.38 -10.70 8.99
CA ARG A 355 17.44 -11.89 9.85
C ARG A 355 17.58 -11.60 11.34
N ARG A 356 17.99 -10.38 11.72
CA ARG A 356 18.36 -10.05 13.11
C ARG A 356 17.29 -9.29 13.88
N ALA A 357 16.10 -9.13 13.31
CA ALA A 357 14.93 -8.55 13.95
C ALA A 357 13.72 -9.50 13.78
N PRO A 358 12.75 -9.52 14.72
CA PRO A 358 11.57 -10.39 14.61
C PRO A 358 10.76 -10.17 13.33
N PHE A 359 10.62 -8.91 12.92
CA PHE A 359 9.89 -8.53 11.71
C PHE A 359 10.48 -7.25 11.10
N VAL A 360 11.37 -7.40 10.12
CA VAL A 360 11.78 -6.33 9.21
C VAL A 360 11.72 -6.94 7.82
N VAL A 361 10.67 -6.60 7.07
CA VAL A 361 10.29 -7.26 5.80
C VAL A 361 10.05 -6.19 4.74
N GLY A 362 10.53 -6.44 3.52
CA GLY A 362 10.22 -5.66 2.33
C GLY A 362 9.51 -6.52 1.31
N VAL A 363 8.50 -5.97 0.63
CA VAL A 363 7.87 -6.54 -0.57
C VAL A 363 7.82 -5.50 -1.68
N GLN A 364 8.08 -5.90 -2.92
CA GLN A 364 8.25 -5.01 -4.06
C GLN A 364 6.92 -4.72 -4.81
N TRP A 365 5.95 -5.63 -4.71
CA TRP A 365 4.56 -5.41 -5.09
C TRP A 365 3.83 -4.46 -4.13
N HIS A 366 2.56 -4.15 -4.44
CA HIS A 366 1.69 -3.23 -3.66
C HIS A 366 0.48 -3.95 -3.05
N PRO A 367 0.61 -4.57 -1.85
CA PRO A 367 -0.47 -5.22 -1.10
C PRO A 367 -1.77 -4.41 -0.91
N GLU A 368 -1.66 -3.09 -0.98
CA GLU A 368 -2.71 -2.11 -0.69
C GLU A 368 -3.65 -1.82 -1.88
N PHE A 369 -3.31 -2.25 -3.10
CA PHE A 369 -4.12 -1.99 -4.31
C PHE A 369 -5.17 -3.06 -4.61
N HIS A 370 -5.20 -4.18 -3.88
CA HIS A 370 -6.19 -5.23 -4.11
C HIS A 370 -6.83 -5.73 -2.80
N ARG A 371 -8.11 -6.11 -2.89
CA ARG A 371 -8.84 -6.66 -1.75
C ARG A 371 -8.40 -8.09 -1.45
N ALA A 372 -8.43 -8.44 -0.17
CA ALA A 372 -8.34 -9.83 0.29
C ALA A 372 -9.44 -10.69 -0.35
N GLY A 373 -9.13 -11.94 -0.68
CA GLY A 373 -10.09 -12.90 -1.23
C GLY A 373 -10.38 -12.80 -2.74
N GLY A 374 -9.64 -11.99 -3.51
CA GLY A 374 -9.61 -12.12 -4.97
C GLY A 374 -9.05 -13.50 -5.38
N ALA A 375 -9.59 -14.11 -6.44
CA ALA A 375 -9.17 -15.45 -6.86
C ALA A 375 -7.77 -15.50 -7.50
N GLU A 376 -7.33 -14.38 -8.08
CA GLU A 376 -6.12 -14.27 -8.91
C GLU A 376 -4.89 -13.80 -8.12
N LEU A 377 -5.02 -12.71 -7.37
CA LEU A 377 -3.90 -12.07 -6.67
C LEU A 377 -3.64 -12.67 -5.28
N LEU A 378 -2.39 -12.58 -4.83
CA LEU A 378 -1.97 -12.97 -3.49
C LEU A 378 -2.72 -12.16 -2.42
N ASP A 379 -3.61 -12.80 -1.66
CA ASP A 379 -4.21 -12.17 -0.47
C ASP A 379 -3.12 -11.85 0.56
N CYS A 380 -2.73 -10.58 0.65
CA CYS A 380 -1.68 -10.09 1.54
C CYS A 380 -2.14 -9.87 2.99
N THR A 381 -3.37 -10.29 3.35
CA THR A 381 -3.86 -10.37 4.74
C THR A 381 -2.82 -10.96 5.72
N PRO A 382 -2.21 -12.13 5.46
CA PRO A 382 -1.26 -12.76 6.38
C PRO A 382 0.01 -11.91 6.64
N LEU A 383 0.46 -11.14 5.63
CA LEU A 383 1.61 -10.25 5.77
C LEU A 383 1.33 -9.11 6.75
N LEU A 384 0.17 -8.47 6.62
CA LEU A 384 -0.28 -7.42 7.54
C LEU A 384 -0.52 -7.98 8.95
N ASP A 385 -1.14 -9.15 9.07
CA ASP A 385 -1.36 -9.80 10.37
C ASP A 385 -0.05 -10.20 11.07
N ALA A 386 0.96 -10.62 10.31
CA ALA A 386 2.29 -10.92 10.85
C ALA A 386 3.01 -9.65 11.35
N PHE A 387 2.96 -8.56 10.57
CA PHE A 387 3.50 -7.25 10.97
C PHE A 387 2.83 -6.73 12.26
N LEU A 388 1.49 -6.74 12.31
CA LEU A 388 0.73 -6.25 13.47
C LEU A 388 0.84 -7.17 14.69
N ARG A 389 1.09 -8.48 14.49
CA ARG A 389 1.43 -9.39 15.59
C ARG A 389 2.79 -9.03 16.20
N ALA A 390 3.81 -8.86 15.37
CA ALA A 390 5.13 -8.41 15.85
C ALA A 390 5.02 -7.06 16.59
N ALA A 391 4.18 -6.13 16.11
CA ALA A 391 3.95 -4.84 16.77
C ALA A 391 3.30 -4.97 18.17
N ARG A 392 2.47 -5.99 18.39
CA ARG A 392 1.93 -6.32 19.73
C ARG A 392 2.99 -6.96 20.62
N GLU A 393 3.83 -7.83 20.07
CA GLU A 393 4.87 -8.58 20.79
C GLU A 393 6.06 -7.70 21.21
N THR A 394 6.41 -6.69 20.40
CA THR A 394 7.50 -5.71 20.69
C THR A 394 7.00 -4.44 21.39
N ARG A 395 5.80 -4.49 21.98
CA ARG A 395 5.23 -3.37 22.72
C ARG A 395 5.71 -3.38 24.17
N LEU A 396 6.35 -2.29 24.57
CA LEU A 396 6.83 -2.04 25.94
C LEU A 396 5.73 -1.40 26.80
#